data_AF-A0A951W007-F1
#
_entry.id   AF-A0A951W007-F1
#
_cell.length_a   1.000
_cell.length_b   1.000
_cell.length_c   1.000
_cell.angle_alpha   90.00
_cell.angle_beta   90.00
_cell.angle_gamma   90.00
#
_symmetry.space_group_name_H-M   'P 1'
#
loop_
_entity.id
_entity.type
_entity.pdbx_description
1 polymer ?
#
loop_
_entity_poly.entity_id
_entity_poly.type
_entity_poly.pdbx_seq_one_letter_code
_entity_poly.pdbx_strand_id
1 'polypeptide(L)' 'MSGPQCVGVCIIDWDTGVCLGCGRSAEEIDGVPVAPPPADEARDVAPPLPPNVAAIVGEGSE' A
#
# COMPACT_ATOMS: atom_id res chain seq x y z
N MET A 1 10.46 -3.81 9.37
CA MET A 1 9.15 -3.70 10.08
C MET A 1 8.71 -2.24 10.27
N SER A 2 8.64 -1.40 9.23
CA SER A 2 8.29 0.03 9.41
C SER A 2 7.59 0.64 8.18
N GLY A 3 6.33 0.28 7.95
CA GLY A 3 5.45 0.97 6.99
C GLY A 3 4.00 0.89 7.49
N PRO A 4 3.17 1.94 7.33
CA PRO A 4 1.84 2.06 7.95
C PRO A 4 0.81 0.99 7.51
N GLN A 5 1.14 0.12 6.55
CA GLN A 5 0.32 -1.00 6.09
C GLN A 5 0.88 -2.40 6.38
N CYS A 6 2.08 -2.54 6.99
CA CYS A 6 2.67 -3.85 7.30
C CYS A 6 2.37 -4.27 8.75
N VAL A 7 1.21 -4.87 8.98
CA VAL A 7 0.75 -5.39 10.29
C VAL A 7 1.45 -6.68 10.77
N GLY A 8 2.60 -7.04 10.19
CA GLY A 8 3.43 -8.16 10.65
C GLY A 8 2.86 -9.57 10.46
N VAL A 9 1.67 -9.71 9.87
CA VAL A 9 1.05 -11.00 9.47
C VAL A 9 1.42 -11.44 8.05
N CYS A 10 2.28 -10.67 7.38
CA CYS A 10 2.80 -10.99 6.07
C CYS A 10 3.79 -12.17 6.12
N ILE A 11 3.38 -13.34 5.62
CA ILE A 11 4.32 -14.42 5.30
C ILE A 11 4.88 -14.16 3.89
N ILE A 12 6.20 -14.10 3.79
CA ILE A 12 6.92 -14.04 2.51
C ILE A 12 6.92 -15.44 1.91
N ASP A 13 6.45 -15.53 0.66
CA ASP A 13 6.73 -16.67 -0.18
C ASP A 13 8.15 -16.51 -0.76
N TRP A 14 9.04 -17.43 -0.40
CA TRP A 14 10.45 -17.38 -0.79
C TRP A 14 10.69 -17.86 -2.23
N ASP A 15 9.71 -18.55 -2.84
CA ASP A 15 9.81 -18.97 -4.23
C ASP A 15 9.51 -17.81 -5.19
N THR A 16 8.57 -16.94 -4.82
CA THR A 16 8.15 -15.79 -5.64
C THR A 16 8.73 -14.45 -5.15
N GLY A 17 9.24 -14.39 -3.92
CA GLY A 17 9.83 -13.19 -3.32
C GLY A 17 8.81 -12.15 -2.86
N VAL A 18 7.51 -12.48 -2.78
CA VAL A 18 6.43 -11.54 -2.42
C VAL A 18 5.67 -11.98 -1.16
N CYS A 19 5.13 -11.01 -0.41
CA CYS A 19 4.22 -11.28 0.69
C CYS A 19 2.85 -11.75 0.17
N LEU A 20 2.35 -12.87 0.70
CA LEU A 20 1.03 -13.42 0.37
C LEU A 20 -0.15 -12.52 0.79
N GLY A 21 0.04 -11.64 1.78
CA GLY A 21 -0.99 -10.74 2.29
C GLY A 21 -1.12 -9.42 1.53
N CYS A 22 0.01 -8.80 1.14
CA CYS A 22 0.00 -7.48 0.51
C CYS A 22 0.55 -7.45 -0.93
N GLY A 23 1.08 -8.56 -1.44
CA GLY A 23 1.60 -8.67 -2.81
C GLY A 23 2.91 -7.92 -3.08
N ARG A 24 3.54 -7.36 -2.05
CA ARG A 24 4.79 -6.58 -2.15
C ARG A 24 6.03 -7.45 -1.93
N SER A 25 7.15 -7.08 -2.54
CA SER A 25 8.42 -7.77 -2.33
C SER A 25 9.02 -7.47 -0.95
N ALA A 26 9.98 -8.30 -0.51
CA ALA A 26 10.69 -8.08 0.74
C ALA A 26 11.45 -6.73 0.73
N GLU A 27 12.08 -6.38 -0.40
CA GLU A 27 12.81 -5.12 -0.58
C GLU A 27 11.89 -3.90 -0.47
N GLU A 28 10.68 -3.99 -1.03
CA GLU A 28 9.67 -2.94 -0.91
C GLU A 28 9.14 -2.78 0.53
N ILE A 29 9.11 -3.88 1.31
CA ILE A 29 8.68 -3.90 2.71
C ILE A 29 9.78 -3.37 3.64
N ASP A 30 11.05 -3.68 3.36
CA ASP A 30 12.21 -3.18 4.09
C ASP A 30 12.58 -1.73 3.74
N GLY A 31 11.86 -1.13 2.80
CA GLY A 31 12.02 0.27 2.43
C GLY A 31 13.32 0.52 1.65
N VAL A 32 13.85 -0.49 0.97
CA VAL A 32 14.94 -0.29 0.01
C VAL A 32 14.38 0.56 -1.13
N PRO A 33 14.99 1.72 -1.45
CA PRO A 33 14.49 2.57 -2.52
C PRO A 33 14.58 1.82 -3.86
N VAL A 34 13.46 1.29 -4.33
CA VAL A 34 13.31 0.82 -5.71
C VAL A 34 13.04 2.05 -6.56
N ALA A 35 13.76 2.19 -7.67
CA ALA A 35 13.51 3.28 -8.61
C ALA A 35 12.02 3.26 -9.00
N PRO A 36 11.30 4.40 -8.93
CA PRO A 36 9.90 4.43 -9.27
C PRO A 36 9.73 3.92 -10.71
N PRO A 37 8.69 3.09 -10.98
CA PRO A 37 8.35 2.77 -12.36
C PRO A 37 8.10 4.06 -13.14
N PRO A 38 8.34 4.07 -14.47
CA PRO A 38 7.97 5.23 -15.28
C PRO A 38 6.50 5.57 -15.01
N ALA A 39 6.22 6.86 -14.84
CA ALA A 39 4.88 7.33 -14.50
C ALA A 39 3.92 7.02 -15.66
N ASP A 40 3.30 5.85 -15.62
CA ASP A 40 2.09 5.58 -16.38
C ASP A 40 0.97 6.37 -15.70
N GLU A 41 0.42 7.34 -16.42
CA GLU A 41 -0.71 8.18 -16.06
C GLU A 41 -1.97 7.31 -15.88
N ALA A 42 -2.08 6.61 -14.75
CA ALA A 42 -3.19 5.72 -14.46
C ALA A 42 -3.89 6.11 -13.14
N ARG A 43 -4.79 7.09 -13.31
CA ARG A 43 -6.08 7.28 -12.61
C ARG A 43 -6.03 7.83 -11.17
N ASP A 44 -5.85 9.14 -11.12
CA ASP A 44 -6.28 10.05 -10.03
C ASP A 44 -7.82 10.13 -9.87
N VAL A 45 -8.49 8.99 -9.68
CA VAL A 45 -9.83 9.00 -9.08
C VAL A 45 -9.91 7.86 -8.08
N ALA A 46 -9.45 8.13 -6.86
CA ALA A 46 -9.76 7.26 -5.74
C ALA A 46 -11.30 7.14 -5.65
N PRO A 47 -11.88 5.94 -5.60
CA PRO A 47 -13.31 5.78 -5.42
C PRO A 47 -13.74 6.44 -4.09
N PRO A 48 -14.97 7.00 -4.03
CA PRO A 48 -15.44 7.67 -2.83
C PRO A 48 -15.40 6.71 -1.65
N LEU A 49 -15.02 7.23 -0.49
CA LEU A 49 -15.00 6.46 0.73
C LEU A 49 -16.41 5.92 1.04
N PRO A 50 -16.52 4.69 1.56
CA PRO A 50 -17.81 4.16 1.98
C PRO A 50 -18.39 5.01 3.14
N PRO A 51 -19.74 5.05 3.32
CA PRO A 51 -20.39 6.02 4.22
C PRO A 51 -19.91 5.96 5.68
N ASN A 52 -19.61 4.76 6.16
CA ASN A 52 -19.10 4.53 7.51
C ASN A 52 -17.69 5.10 7.72
N VAL A 53 -16.89 5.26 6.65
CA VAL A 53 -15.54 5.82 6.71
C VAL A 53 -15.58 7.33 6.44
N ALA A 54 -16.41 7.78 5.49
CA ALA A 54 -16.59 9.21 5.19
C ALA A 54 -17.06 10.02 6.42
N ALA A 55 -17.95 9.45 7.23
CA ALA A 55 -18.45 10.08 8.45
C ALA A 55 -17.39 10.28 9.55
N ILE A 56 -16.29 9.51 9.51
CA ILE A 56 -15.22 9.55 10.51
C ILE A 56 -14.15 10.58 10.12
N VAL A 57 -13.83 10.63 8.83
CA VAL A 57 -12.75 11.47 8.30
C VAL A 57 -13.15 12.95 8.23
N GLY A 58 -14.45 13.23 8.09
CA GLY A 58 -14.94 14.60 7.83
C GLY A 58 -14.51 15.11 6.46
N GLU A 59 -15.11 16.22 6.00
CA GLU A 59 -14.66 16.91 4.79
C GLU A 59 -13.26 17.47 5.08
N GLY A 60 -12.23 16.88 4.46
CA GLY A 60 -10.83 17.24 4.73
C GLY A 60 -10.62 18.75 4.67
N SER A 61 -10.20 19.34 5.79
CA SER A 61 -9.81 20.75 5.86
C SER A 61 -8.47 20.96 5.13
N GLU A 62 -8.46 21.97 4.25
CA GLU A 62 -7.31 22.46 3.47
C GLU A 62 -6.09 22.86 4.32
#